data_AF-A0A7R9ZT73-F1
#
_entry.id   AF-A0A7R9ZT73-F1
#
_cell.length_a   1.000
_cell.length_b   1.000
_cell.length_c   1.000
_cell.angle_alpha   90.00
_cell.angle_beta   90.00
_cell.angle_gamma   90.00
#
_symmetry.space_group_name_H-M   'P 1'
#
loop_
_entity.id
_entity.type
_entity.pdbx_description
1 polymer ?
#
loop_
_entity_poly.entity_id
_entity_poly.type
_entity_poly.pdbx_seq_one_letter_code
_entity_poly.pdbx_strand_id
1 'polypeptide(L)'
;KVLASVSIHLNETVHCSTTAGAHDPTSQLPPRPSMDNTTWIDAPRIAILNRRMTRRLLDSTTISLQLQQRLSLPYKPPVFYFETMSFAEQMEALTNVDILVSPHGAQLSGVFAMPKCGSLIEVFPHGYYKPRFFGSLAKLAGLNYAYIYLGDDMRTTIHEMRFFKNRKRDRAQNLCTPIDRIV
;
A
#
# COMPACT_ATOMS: atom_id res chain seq x y z
N LYS A 1 7.28 3.98 -30.19
CA LYS A 1 6.39 3.70 -29.04
C LYS A 1 6.81 2.35 -28.47
N VAL A 2 7.61 2.35 -27.39
CA VAL A 2 8.09 1.11 -26.76
C VAL A 2 7.11 0.74 -25.67
N LEU A 3 6.39 -0.35 -25.86
CA LEU A 3 5.55 -0.98 -24.83
C LEU A 3 6.50 -1.67 -23.84
N ALA A 4 6.63 -1.12 -22.62
CA ALA A 4 7.31 -1.80 -21.55
C ALA A 4 6.32 -2.76 -20.88
N SER A 5 6.50 -4.05 -21.14
CA SER A 5 5.80 -5.15 -20.47
C SER A 5 6.14 -5.17 -18.97
N VAL A 6 5.12 -5.01 -18.12
CA VAL A 6 5.22 -5.19 -16.66
C VAL A 6 5.10 -6.68 -16.35
N SER A 7 6.19 -7.31 -15.94
CA SER A 7 6.19 -8.70 -15.46
C SER A 7 5.83 -8.74 -13.97
N ILE A 8 4.59 -9.11 -13.66
CA ILE A 8 4.16 -9.42 -12.29
C ILE A 8 4.56 -10.89 -12.02
N HIS A 9 5.59 -11.12 -11.20
CA HIS A 9 5.93 -12.46 -10.70
C HIS A 9 5.06 -12.79 -9.48
N LEU A 10 3.93 -13.47 -9.69
CA LEU A 10 3.15 -14.12 -8.64
C LEU A 10 3.59 -15.59 -8.56
N ASN A 11 4.34 -15.98 -7.53
CA ASN A 11 4.85 -17.35 -7.43
C ASN A 11 4.38 -18.12 -6.19
N GLU A 12 3.36 -17.66 -5.46
CA GLU A 12 2.82 -18.39 -4.30
C GLU A 12 1.30 -18.22 -4.24
N THR A 13 0.56 -19.32 -4.28
CA THR A 13 -0.90 -19.38 -4.14
C THR A 13 -1.27 -19.20 -2.66
N VAL A 14 -1.86 -18.07 -2.29
CA VAL A 14 -2.42 -17.87 -0.94
C VAL A 14 -3.82 -18.47 -0.91
N HIS A 15 -4.06 -19.49 -0.09
CA HIS A 15 -5.41 -20.00 0.18
C HIS A 15 -6.14 -19.04 1.14
N CYS A 16 -7.22 -18.43 0.63
CA CYS A 16 -7.97 -17.40 1.32
C CYS A 16 -9.15 -17.97 2.11
N SER A 17 -9.21 -17.64 3.40
CA SER A 17 -10.37 -17.83 4.26
C SER A 17 -10.37 -16.69 5.29
N THR A 18 -11.34 -15.78 5.19
CA THR A 18 -11.43 -14.56 6.01
C THR A 18 -12.45 -14.72 7.13
N THR A 19 -12.17 -14.18 8.31
CA THR A 19 -13.14 -13.97 9.41
C THR A 19 -13.54 -12.48 9.47
N ALA A 20 -14.81 -12.21 9.75
CA ALA A 20 -15.34 -10.85 9.88
C ALA A 20 -14.80 -10.16 11.15
N GLY A 21 -14.45 -8.88 11.05
CA GLY A 21 -14.06 -8.02 12.17
C GLY A 21 -15.22 -7.11 12.58
N ALA A 22 -15.21 -6.63 13.83
CA ALA A 22 -16.23 -5.74 14.38
C ALA A 22 -16.24 -4.36 13.66
N HIS A 23 -17.44 -3.78 13.51
CA HIS A 23 -17.71 -2.52 12.82
C HIS A 23 -17.61 -1.31 13.78
N ASP A 24 -16.90 -0.25 13.37
CA ASP A 24 -16.87 1.06 14.04
C ASP A 24 -17.57 2.15 13.19
N PRO A 25 -18.55 2.90 13.75
CA PRO A 25 -19.27 3.96 13.04
C PRO A 25 -18.49 5.24 12.72
N THR A 26 -17.20 5.40 13.09
CA THR A 26 -16.39 6.59 12.73
C THR A 26 -15.46 6.40 11.52
N SER A 27 -15.44 5.19 10.96
CA SER A 27 -14.64 4.84 9.79
C SER A 27 -15.05 5.64 8.53
N GLN A 28 -14.07 6.27 7.88
CA GLN A 28 -14.23 6.89 6.55
C GLN A 28 -14.29 5.87 5.40
N LEU A 29 -14.05 4.58 5.68
CA LEU A 29 -14.20 3.48 4.75
C LEU A 29 -15.60 2.88 4.88
N PRO A 30 -16.17 2.34 3.79
CA PRO A 30 -17.46 1.67 3.87
C PRO A 30 -17.40 0.51 4.89
N PRO A 31 -18.53 0.18 5.53
CA PRO A 31 -18.62 -0.92 6.49
C PRO A 31 -18.09 -2.21 5.87
N ARG A 32 -17.38 -3.01 6.67
CA ARG A 32 -16.95 -4.34 6.22
C ARG A 32 -18.22 -5.18 5.90
N PRO A 33 -18.32 -5.78 4.70
CA PRO A 33 -19.45 -6.65 4.40
C PRO A 33 -19.50 -7.82 5.39
N SER A 34 -20.68 -8.09 5.94
CA SER A 34 -20.94 -9.30 6.70
C SER A 34 -20.94 -10.51 5.75
N MET A 35 -20.40 -11.64 6.23
CA MET A 35 -20.25 -12.85 5.41
C MET A 35 -21.54 -13.66 5.21
N ASP A 36 -22.68 -13.14 5.64
CA ASP A 36 -24.00 -13.77 5.52
C ASP A 36 -24.59 -13.59 4.11
N ASN A 37 -24.18 -14.50 3.23
CA ASN A 37 -24.80 -14.94 1.98
C ASN A 37 -25.51 -13.91 1.07
N THR A 38 -25.08 -13.98 -0.20
CA THR A 38 -25.79 -13.62 -1.46
C THR A 38 -25.70 -12.22 -2.05
N THR A 39 -24.89 -11.30 -1.52
CA THR A 39 -24.60 -10.03 -2.21
C THR A 39 -23.13 -9.96 -2.63
N TRP A 40 -22.93 -9.76 -3.93
CA TRP A 40 -21.61 -9.61 -4.57
C TRP A 40 -20.89 -8.41 -3.95
N ILE A 41 -19.75 -8.71 -3.32
CA ILE A 41 -18.67 -7.84 -2.82
C ILE A 41 -18.88 -6.34 -3.13
N ASP A 42 -19.23 -5.57 -2.10
CA ASP A 42 -19.02 -4.11 -2.10
C ASP A 42 -17.56 -3.81 -2.47
N ALA A 43 -17.33 -2.80 -3.31
CA ALA A 43 -16.01 -2.44 -3.85
C ALA A 43 -14.87 -2.53 -2.80
N PRO A 44 -13.67 -3.03 -3.17
CA PRO A 44 -12.59 -3.28 -2.22
C PRO A 44 -12.23 -2.02 -1.44
N ARG A 45 -11.99 -2.13 -0.12
CA ARG A 45 -11.63 -0.99 0.74
C ARG A 45 -10.19 -0.57 0.53
N ILE A 46 -9.96 0.32 -0.43
CA ILE A 46 -8.66 0.92 -0.74
C ILE A 46 -8.38 2.13 0.16
N ALA A 47 -7.16 2.23 0.69
CA ALA A 47 -6.66 3.41 1.38
C ALA A 47 -5.20 3.75 1.00
N ILE A 48 -4.84 5.01 1.18
CA ILE A 48 -3.46 5.49 1.02
C ILE A 48 -2.91 5.85 2.40
N LEU A 49 -1.87 5.15 2.86
CA LEU A 49 -1.13 5.55 4.06
C LEU A 49 0.05 6.42 3.63
N ASN A 50 -0.06 7.74 3.80
CA ASN A 50 0.97 8.70 3.40
C ASN A 50 1.77 9.23 4.61
N ARG A 51 2.76 10.09 4.34
CA ARG A 51 3.67 10.68 5.33
C ARG A 51 3.57 12.20 5.30
N ARG A 52 3.72 12.87 6.45
CA ARG A 52 3.64 14.34 6.51
C ARG A 52 4.93 15.03 6.05
N MET A 53 6.07 14.45 6.41
CA MET A 53 7.39 15.04 6.18
C MET A 53 8.05 14.51 4.89
N THR A 54 9.03 13.62 5.03
CA THR A 54 9.83 13.05 3.94
C THR A 54 9.26 11.71 3.50
N ARG A 55 9.63 11.27 2.28
CA ARG A 55 9.13 10.04 1.65
C ARG A 55 7.64 10.02 1.40
N ARG A 56 7.00 11.18 1.29
CA ARG A 56 5.57 11.22 1.05
C ARG A 56 5.28 11.01 -0.44
N LEU A 57 4.17 10.36 -0.74
CA LEU A 57 3.56 10.42 -2.06
C LEU A 57 3.14 11.87 -2.29
N LEU A 58 3.71 12.50 -3.32
CA LEU A 58 3.23 13.78 -3.79
C LEU A 58 1.85 13.59 -4.40
N ASP A 59 0.99 14.60 -4.21
CA ASP A 59 -0.37 14.64 -4.74
C ASP A 59 -1.23 13.42 -4.38
N SER A 60 -1.09 12.89 -3.16
CA SER A 60 -1.88 11.74 -2.68
C SER A 60 -3.39 11.94 -2.81
N THR A 61 -3.86 13.19 -2.74
CA THR A 61 -5.27 13.54 -2.97
C THR A 61 -5.69 13.33 -4.43
N THR A 62 -4.80 13.63 -5.37
CA THR A 62 -5.00 13.38 -6.81
C THR A 62 -4.97 11.88 -7.09
N ILE A 63 -4.01 11.15 -6.50
CA ILE A 63 -3.94 9.69 -6.60
C ILE A 63 -5.25 9.06 -6.10
N SER A 64 -5.72 9.49 -4.93
CA SER A 64 -7.00 9.04 -4.34
C SER A 64 -8.19 9.33 -5.27
N LEU A 65 -8.27 10.52 -5.86
CA LEU A 65 -9.34 10.86 -6.81
C LEU A 65 -9.28 10.01 -8.08
N GLN A 66 -8.09 9.78 -8.63
CA GLN A 66 -7.94 8.99 -9.84
C GLN A 66 -8.19 7.49 -9.57
N LEU A 67 -7.84 6.98 -8.39
CA LEU A 67 -8.22 5.63 -7.96
C LEU A 67 -9.74 5.48 -7.94
N GLN A 68 -10.44 6.45 -7.34
CA GLN A 68 -11.90 6.46 -7.33
C GLN A 68 -12.47 6.41 -8.76
N GLN A 69 -12.01 7.30 -9.63
CA GLN A 69 -12.53 7.44 -10.99
C GLN A 69 -12.23 6.22 -11.86
N ARG A 70 -10.98 5.73 -11.85
CA ARG A 70 -10.53 4.66 -12.74
C ARG A 70 -11.04 3.28 -12.33
N LEU A 71 -11.21 3.05 -11.03
CA LEU A 71 -11.77 1.80 -10.50
C LEU A 71 -13.28 1.89 -10.26
N SER A 72 -13.92 3.01 -10.62
CA SER A 72 -15.36 3.24 -10.40
C SER A 72 -15.79 2.98 -8.95
N LEU A 73 -14.97 3.39 -7.98
CA LEU A 73 -15.27 3.19 -6.57
C LEU A 73 -16.43 4.10 -6.14
N PRO A 74 -17.37 3.60 -5.32
CA PRO A 74 -18.49 4.41 -4.82
C PRO A 74 -18.05 5.45 -3.78
N TYR A 75 -16.77 5.45 -3.40
CA TYR A 75 -16.19 6.37 -2.42
C TYR A 75 -14.78 6.78 -2.85
N LYS A 76 -14.29 7.88 -2.30
CA LYS A 76 -12.92 8.34 -2.50
C LYS A 76 -12.00 7.66 -1.49
N PRO A 77 -10.97 6.89 -1.90
CA PRO A 77 -10.01 6.27 -0.98
C PRO A 77 -9.42 7.29 0.01
N PRO A 78 -9.54 7.07 1.32
CA PRO A 78 -9.01 8.00 2.30
C PRO A 78 -7.48 8.01 2.28
N VAL A 79 -6.91 9.14 2.69
CA VAL A 79 -5.47 9.31 2.89
C VAL A 79 -5.20 9.48 4.38
N PHE A 80 -4.54 8.49 4.97
CA PHE A 80 -4.18 8.49 6.38
C PHE A 80 -2.75 8.97 6.61
N TYR A 81 -2.50 9.53 7.79
CA TYR A 81 -1.19 9.94 8.27
C TYR A 81 -1.02 9.43 9.70
N PHE A 82 -0.19 8.42 9.90
CA PHE A 82 0.02 7.85 11.23
C PHE A 82 0.63 8.85 12.22
N GLU A 83 1.30 9.89 11.73
CA GLU A 83 1.84 10.96 12.58
C GLU A 83 0.76 11.77 13.31
N THR A 84 -0.53 11.59 12.99
CA THR A 84 -1.66 12.24 13.67
C THR A 84 -2.60 11.25 14.37
N MET A 85 -2.20 9.98 14.50
CA MET A 85 -3.02 8.92 15.04
C MET A 85 -2.32 8.25 16.23
N SER A 86 -3.08 7.96 17.28
CA SER A 86 -2.70 7.02 18.34
C SER A 86 -2.48 5.62 17.76
N PHE A 87 -1.80 4.76 18.52
CA PHE A 87 -1.58 3.38 18.08
C PHE A 87 -2.90 2.62 17.84
N ALA A 88 -3.90 2.81 18.70
CA ALA A 88 -5.21 2.18 18.54
C ALA A 88 -5.88 2.59 17.21
N GLU A 89 -5.90 3.89 16.91
CA GLU A 89 -6.44 4.41 15.65
C GLU A 89 -5.66 3.89 14.43
N GLN A 90 -4.33 3.74 14.53
CA GLN A 90 -3.52 3.14 13.45
C GLN A 90 -3.91 1.69 13.18
N MET A 91 -4.10 0.90 14.23
CA MET A 91 -4.48 -0.51 14.10
C MET A 91 -5.90 -0.66 13.56
N GLU A 92 -6.83 0.15 14.03
CA GLU A 92 -8.20 0.20 13.55
C GLU A 92 -8.31 0.62 12.08
N ALA A 93 -7.50 1.60 11.65
CA ALA A 93 -7.44 1.98 10.25
C ALA A 93 -6.96 0.79 9.39
N LEU A 94 -5.94 0.05 9.84
CA LEU A 94 -5.38 -1.07 9.07
C LEU A 94 -6.31 -2.29 9.02
N THR A 95 -7.03 -2.62 10.09
CA THR A 95 -7.98 -3.75 10.09
C THR A 95 -9.15 -3.53 9.13
N ASN A 96 -9.40 -2.28 8.73
CA ASN A 96 -10.47 -1.89 7.82
C ASN A 96 -10.05 -1.68 6.37
N VAL A 97 -8.80 -1.97 6.01
CA VAL A 97 -8.28 -1.78 4.64
C VAL A 97 -8.05 -3.12 3.95
N ASP A 98 -8.63 -3.29 2.76
CA ASP A 98 -8.39 -4.47 1.91
C ASP A 98 -7.19 -4.24 0.96
N ILE A 99 -6.96 -3.01 0.50
CA ILE A 99 -5.79 -2.64 -0.32
C ILE A 99 -5.13 -1.38 0.24
N LEU A 100 -3.88 -1.51 0.68
CA LEU A 100 -3.09 -0.40 1.21
C LEU A 100 -2.01 0.03 0.21
N VAL A 101 -2.07 1.28 -0.23
CA VAL A 101 -1.00 1.91 -1.01
C VAL A 101 -0.17 2.81 -0.10
N SER A 102 1.15 2.66 -0.10
CA SER A 102 1.98 3.42 0.83
C SER A 102 3.43 3.55 0.37
N PRO A 103 4.10 4.69 0.62
CA PRO A 103 5.54 4.79 0.44
C PRO A 103 6.27 3.87 1.42
N HIS A 104 7.40 3.32 0.99
CA HIS A 104 8.27 2.51 1.83
C HIS A 104 8.67 3.25 3.12
N GLY A 105 8.45 2.62 4.28
CA GLY A 105 8.92 3.14 5.55
C GLY A 105 8.31 2.45 6.77
N ALA A 106 8.79 2.84 7.95
CA ALA A 106 8.45 2.21 9.23
C ALA A 106 6.95 2.21 9.58
N GLN A 107 6.13 3.05 8.93
CA GLN A 107 4.68 3.01 9.08
C GLN A 107 4.06 1.68 8.62
N LEU A 108 4.77 0.95 7.75
CA LEU A 108 4.37 -0.38 7.28
C LEU A 108 4.63 -1.49 8.30
N SER A 109 5.17 -1.18 9.48
CA SER A 109 5.35 -2.18 10.54
C SER A 109 4.02 -2.75 11.03
N GLY A 110 2.91 -2.01 10.89
CA GLY A 110 1.58 -2.41 11.34
C GLY A 110 0.79 -3.27 10.35
N VAL A 111 1.26 -3.51 9.13
CA VAL A 111 0.45 -4.16 8.07
C VAL A 111 -0.02 -5.56 8.43
N PHE A 112 0.58 -6.20 9.44
CA PHE A 112 0.09 -7.47 9.98
C PHE A 112 -1.35 -7.39 10.55
N ALA A 113 -1.83 -6.19 10.87
CA ALA A 113 -3.18 -5.95 11.33
C ALA A 113 -4.21 -5.94 10.19
N MET A 114 -3.75 -5.81 8.94
CA MET A 114 -4.65 -5.88 7.80
C MET A 114 -5.31 -7.26 7.72
N PRO A 115 -6.54 -7.34 7.20
CA PRO A 115 -7.20 -8.61 6.93
C PRO A 115 -6.34 -9.50 6.03
N LYS A 116 -6.32 -10.80 6.34
CA LYS A 116 -5.74 -11.81 5.44
C LYS A 116 -6.32 -11.67 4.04
N CYS A 117 -5.50 -11.96 3.03
CA CYS A 117 -5.78 -11.76 1.61
C CYS A 117 -5.97 -10.30 1.18
N GLY A 118 -5.80 -9.33 2.09
CA GLY A 118 -5.57 -7.94 1.72
C GLY A 118 -4.27 -7.78 0.93
N SER A 119 -4.08 -6.61 0.34
CA SER A 119 -2.92 -6.32 -0.52
C SER A 119 -2.15 -5.11 -0.02
N LEU A 120 -0.82 -5.24 0.08
CA LEU A 120 0.10 -4.12 0.25
C LEU A 120 0.73 -3.77 -1.09
N ILE A 121 0.57 -2.52 -1.52
CA ILE A 121 1.29 -1.92 -2.66
C ILE A 121 2.31 -0.93 -2.10
N GLU A 122 3.58 -1.36 -2.05
CA GLU A 122 4.67 -0.59 -1.47
C GLU A 122 5.42 0.23 -2.54
N VAL A 123 5.54 1.55 -2.34
CA VAL A 123 6.17 2.45 -3.31
C VAL A 123 7.59 2.83 -2.87
N PHE A 124 8.56 2.58 -3.73
CA PHE A 124 9.99 2.82 -3.48
C PHE A 124 10.54 4.01 -4.30
N PRO A 125 11.31 4.93 -3.68
CA PRO A 125 11.97 6.01 -4.41
C PRO A 125 13.08 5.49 -5.32
N HIS A 126 13.45 6.29 -6.31
CA HIS A 126 14.69 6.10 -7.05
C HIS A 126 15.90 6.02 -6.11
N GLY A 127 16.78 5.04 -6.33
CA GLY A 127 17.99 4.85 -5.54
C GLY A 127 17.78 4.12 -4.20
N TYR A 128 16.55 3.72 -3.86
CA TYR A 128 16.28 2.96 -2.64
C TYR A 128 15.20 1.88 -2.81
N TYR A 129 15.62 0.61 -2.75
CA TYR A 129 14.77 -0.55 -3.00
C TYR A 129 14.99 -1.68 -1.97
N LYS A 130 14.01 -1.95 -1.10
CA LYS A 130 14.11 -2.97 -0.03
C LYS A 130 12.83 -3.81 0.10
N PRO A 131 12.45 -4.58 -0.94
CA PRO A 131 11.15 -5.26 -1.00
C PRO A 131 11.00 -6.36 0.05
N ARG A 132 12.10 -7.03 0.43
CA ARG A 132 12.06 -8.17 1.37
C ARG A 132 11.96 -7.74 2.84
N PHE A 133 11.86 -6.45 3.14
CA PHE A 133 11.65 -6.00 4.51
C PHE A 133 10.16 -6.06 4.85
N PHE A 134 9.39 -5.06 4.43
CA PHE A 134 7.94 -5.04 4.67
C PHE A 134 7.18 -6.01 3.76
N GLY A 135 7.69 -6.34 2.56
CA GLY A 135 7.07 -7.37 1.73
C GLY A 135 7.10 -8.76 2.34
N SER A 136 8.17 -9.12 3.06
CA SER A 136 8.20 -10.39 3.80
C SER A 136 7.23 -10.37 4.99
N LEU A 137 7.14 -9.24 5.71
CA LEU A 137 6.15 -9.06 6.77
C LEU A 137 4.72 -9.19 6.24
N ALA A 138 4.41 -8.55 5.10
CA ALA A 138 3.11 -8.63 4.45
C ALA A 138 2.77 -10.08 4.07
N LYS A 139 3.69 -10.80 3.42
CA LYS A 139 3.50 -12.22 3.09
C LYS A 139 3.28 -13.09 4.32
N LEU A 140 4.08 -12.91 5.37
CA LEU A 140 3.93 -13.65 6.64
C LEU A 140 2.58 -13.35 7.32
N ALA A 141 2.06 -12.14 7.18
CA ALA A 141 0.73 -11.75 7.64
C ALA A 141 -0.41 -12.32 6.77
N GLY A 142 -0.11 -13.03 5.70
CA GLY A 142 -1.10 -13.56 4.77
C GLY A 142 -1.65 -12.51 3.79
N LEU A 143 -0.90 -11.44 3.53
CA LEU A 143 -1.23 -10.44 2.52
C LEU A 143 -0.61 -10.78 1.17
N ASN A 144 -1.29 -10.34 0.12
CA ASN A 144 -0.67 -10.16 -1.19
C ASN A 144 0.29 -8.96 -1.13
N TYR A 145 1.42 -9.09 -1.82
CA TYR A 145 2.44 -8.04 -1.84
C TYR A 145 2.82 -7.68 -3.27
N ALA A 146 2.69 -6.40 -3.59
CA ALA A 146 3.19 -5.80 -4.81
C ALA A 146 4.01 -4.55 -4.46
N TYR A 147 4.84 -4.11 -5.39
CA TYR A 147 5.62 -2.89 -5.22
C TYR A 147 5.70 -2.08 -6.51
N ILE A 148 5.88 -0.78 -6.35
CA ILE A 148 6.20 0.14 -7.43
C ILE A 148 7.59 0.69 -7.17
N TYR A 149 8.50 0.49 -8.11
CA TYR A 149 9.83 1.10 -8.07
C TYR A 149 9.88 2.31 -9.01
N LEU A 150 10.26 3.48 -8.50
CA LEU A 150 10.29 4.73 -9.26
C LEU A 150 11.64 5.01 -9.94
N GLY A 151 12.61 4.11 -9.84
CA GLY A 151 13.88 4.26 -10.57
C GLY A 151 13.94 3.45 -11.85
N ASP A 152 14.95 3.76 -12.68
CA ASP A 152 15.10 3.18 -14.02
C ASP A 152 15.79 1.81 -13.99
N ASP A 153 16.77 1.62 -13.10
CA ASP A 153 17.49 0.35 -12.95
C ASP A 153 17.60 -0.12 -11.49
N MET A 154 16.96 -1.25 -11.21
CA MET A 154 16.99 -1.90 -9.91
C MET A 154 18.36 -2.50 -9.56
N ARG A 155 19.15 -2.93 -10.55
CA ARG A 155 20.46 -3.56 -10.30
C ARG A 155 21.47 -2.55 -9.78
N THR A 156 21.60 -1.41 -10.47
CA THR A 156 22.42 -0.28 -10.02
C THR A 156 21.99 0.19 -8.64
N THR A 157 20.68 0.29 -8.42
CA THR A 157 20.12 0.68 -7.12
C THR A 157 20.56 -0.27 -5.99
N ILE A 158 20.50 -1.59 -6.21
CA ILE A 158 20.94 -2.59 -5.23
C ILE A 158 22.43 -2.43 -4.92
N HIS A 159 23.24 -2.11 -5.92
CA HIS A 159 24.65 -1.84 -5.74
C HIS A 159 24.89 -0.56 -4.90
N GLU A 160 24.27 0.55 -5.27
CA GLU A 160 24.45 1.85 -4.63
C GLU A 160 23.97 1.90 -3.17
N MET A 161 22.91 1.14 -2.86
CA MET A 161 22.40 1.02 -1.49
C MET A 161 23.38 0.36 -0.51
N ARG A 162 24.49 -0.23 -0.97
CA ARG A 162 25.54 -0.72 -0.06
C ARG A 162 26.17 0.42 0.74
N PHE A 163 26.17 1.63 0.19
CA PHE A 163 26.72 2.81 0.84
C PHE A 163 25.68 3.50 1.71
N PHE A 164 25.99 3.68 3.00
CA PHE A 164 25.06 4.30 3.96
C PHE A 164 24.66 5.73 3.57
N LYS A 165 25.60 6.53 3.05
CA LYS A 165 25.34 7.91 2.62
C LYS A 165 24.26 7.97 1.53
N ASN A 166 24.39 7.12 0.51
CA ASN A 166 23.42 7.01 -0.58
C ASN A 166 22.05 6.60 -0.04
N ARG A 167 21.99 5.54 0.79
CA ARG A 167 20.73 5.14 1.44
C ARG A 167 20.06 6.26 2.22
N LYS A 168 20.80 7.06 2.99
CA LYS A 168 20.23 8.15 3.79
C LYS A 168 19.63 9.24 2.90
N ARG A 169 20.29 9.59 1.80
CA ARG A 169 19.81 10.58 0.82
C ARG A 169 18.61 10.04 0.05
N ASP A 170 18.73 8.85 -0.52
CA ASP A 170 17.76 8.31 -1.47
C ASP A 170 16.46 7.91 -0.78
N ARG A 171 16.55 7.37 0.43
CA ARG A 171 15.37 7.11 1.25
C ARG A 171 14.68 8.38 1.75
N ALA A 172 15.20 9.59 1.58
CA ALA A 172 14.52 10.80 2.07
C ALA A 172 13.64 11.46 1.01
N GLN A 173 13.73 10.99 -0.24
CA GLN A 173 13.08 11.60 -1.39
C GLN A 173 11.56 11.44 -1.33
N ASN A 174 10.82 12.49 -1.67
CA ASN A 174 9.38 12.41 -1.91
C ASN A 174 9.11 11.72 -3.24
N LEU A 175 7.93 11.12 -3.36
CA LEU A 175 7.62 10.18 -4.42
C LEU A 175 6.59 10.78 -5.39
N CYS A 176 7.00 11.01 -6.63
CA CYS A 176 6.08 11.28 -7.74
C CYS A 176 5.65 9.94 -8.34
N THR A 177 4.51 9.41 -7.94
CA THR A 177 4.04 8.10 -8.44
C THR A 177 3.02 8.30 -9.54
N PRO A 178 3.31 7.95 -10.80
CA PRO A 178 2.32 8.01 -11.87
C PRO A 178 1.16 7.07 -11.55
N ILE A 179 -0.08 7.54 -11.73
CA ILE A 179 -1.28 6.76 -11.45
C ILE A 179 -1.35 5.47 -12.27
N ASP A 180 -0.84 5.49 -13.52
CA ASP A 180 -0.80 4.34 -14.42
C ASP A 180 0.10 3.19 -13.92
N ARG A 181 0.85 3.41 -12.84
CA ARG A 181 1.61 2.35 -12.17
C ARG A 181 0.87 1.74 -10.97
N ILE A 182 -0.23 2.36 -10.54
CA ILE A 182 -1.06 1.90 -9.42
C ILE A 182 -2.31 1.18 -9.93
N VAL A 183 -2.91 1.64 -11.04
CA VAL A 183 -4.11 1.09 -11.68
C VAL A 183 -3.91 0.81 -13.16
#